data_AF-A0A6H5HEQ7-F1
#
_entry.id   AF-A0A6H5HEQ7-F1
#
_cell.length_a   1.000
_cell.length_b   1.000
_cell.length_c   1.000
_cell.angle_alpha   90.00
_cell.angle_beta   90.00
_cell.angle_gamma   90.00
#
_symmetry.space_group_name_H-M   'P 1'
#
loop_
_entity.id
_entity.type
_entity.pdbx_description
1 polymer ?
#
loop_
_entity_poly.entity_id
_entity_poly.type
_entity_poly.pdbx_seq_one_letter_code
_entity_poly.pdbx_strand_id
1 'polypeptide(L)'
;MFGDLGHGFILTIFAAWMVIFEQSLGAKKSNNEIWNIFFGGRYIILLMGIFSMYTGLIYNDIFSKSMNIFGSAWKTNYDESTVESNDYLTLNPNGSDYEGTPYPFGVDPIWQRCQLHVSDGIVRINDFKKCMLCNYGSKTMHKIFAIFRNSKQPMNILFDFVPQMLFLCCLFLYMVFMMFYKFFKYSARN
;
A
#
# COMPACT_ATOMS: atom_id res chain seq x y z
N MET A 1 -3.03 -5.15 2.25
CA MET A 1 -3.52 -4.93 3.64
C MET A 1 -2.41 -5.14 4.66
N PHE A 2 -1.58 -6.18 4.51
CA PHE A 2 -0.38 -6.38 5.33
C PHE A 2 0.86 -5.76 4.65
N GLY A 3 1.34 -4.63 5.17
CA GLY A 3 2.42 -3.84 4.54
C GLY A 3 3.44 -3.38 5.56
N ASP A 4 4.11 -4.34 6.20
CA ASP A 4 5.23 -4.12 7.12
C ASP A 4 6.39 -4.99 6.64
N LEU A 5 7.55 -4.38 6.45
CA LEU A 5 8.73 -5.07 5.95
C LEU A 5 9.26 -6.08 6.98
N GLY A 6 9.27 -5.75 8.26
CA GLY A 6 9.79 -6.61 9.33
C GLY A 6 8.97 -7.90 9.46
N HIS A 7 7.65 -7.77 9.56
CA HIS A 7 6.78 -8.95 9.61
C HIS A 7 6.74 -9.72 8.29
N GLY A 8 6.76 -9.02 7.14
CA GLY A 8 6.85 -9.64 5.83
C GLY A 8 8.12 -10.47 5.65
N PHE A 9 9.24 -10.02 6.21
CA PHE A 9 10.51 -10.73 6.19
C PHE A 9 10.46 -12.02 7.02
N ILE A 10 9.92 -11.97 8.23
CA ILE A 10 9.74 -13.16 9.08
C ILE A 10 8.84 -14.19 8.38
N LEU A 11 7.72 -13.76 7.81
CA LEU A 11 6.81 -14.62 7.06
C LEU A 11 7.48 -15.24 5.84
N THR A 12 8.32 -14.48 5.13
CA THR A 12 9.04 -14.98 3.95
C THR A 12 10.08 -16.02 4.33
N ILE A 13 10.83 -15.83 5.41
CA ILE A 13 11.79 -16.84 5.91
C ILE A 13 11.05 -18.12 6.30
N PHE A 14 9.96 -18.00 7.04
CA PHE A 14 9.16 -19.15 7.46
C PHE A 14 8.59 -19.92 6.26
N ALA A 15 8.07 -19.21 5.25
CA ALA A 15 7.55 -19.80 4.03
C ALA A 15 8.65 -20.42 3.16
N ALA A 16 9.80 -19.75 3.02
CA ALA A 16 10.94 -20.27 2.28
C ALA A 16 11.47 -21.57 2.90
N TRP A 17 11.54 -21.64 4.23
CA TRP A 17 11.88 -22.86 4.95
C TRP A 17 10.92 -24.02 4.60
N MET A 18 9.60 -23.78 4.60
CA MET A 18 8.61 -24.80 4.23
C MET A 18 8.73 -25.25 2.77
N VAL A 19 9.08 -24.35 1.85
CA VAL A 19 9.25 -24.67 0.42
C VAL A 19 10.53 -25.46 0.17
N ILE A 20 11.65 -25.07 0.79
CA ILE A 20 12.95 -25.76 0.64
C ILE A 20 12.86 -27.20 1.18
N PHE A 21 12.20 -27.40 2.32
CA PHE A 21 12.07 -28.71 2.96
C PHE A 21 10.78 -29.47 2.58
N GLU A 22 10.15 -29.15 1.45
CA GLU A 22 8.84 -29.73 1.10
C GLU A 22 8.85 -31.26 1.02
N GLN A 23 9.93 -31.87 0.54
CA GLN A 23 10.05 -33.33 0.43
C GLN A 23 10.13 -34.01 1.80
N SER A 24 10.90 -33.42 2.73
CA SER A 24 11.05 -33.97 4.09
C SER A 24 9.79 -33.76 4.95
N LEU A 25 9.11 -32.63 4.77
CA LEU A 25 7.92 -32.27 5.54
C LEU A 25 6.67 -32.98 5.00
N GLY A 26 6.58 -33.18 3.68
CA GLY A 26 5.50 -33.94 3.05
C GLY A 26 5.56 -35.43 3.38
N ALA A 27 6.75 -35.99 3.59
CA ALA A 27 6.92 -37.38 4.04
C ALA A 27 6.41 -37.62 5.47
N LYS A 28 6.39 -36.59 6.32
CA LYS A 28 5.86 -36.65 7.69
C LYS A 28 4.37 -36.26 7.67
N LYS A 29 3.49 -37.25 7.47
CA LYS A 29 2.04 -37.04 7.61
C LYS A 29 1.73 -36.53 9.03
N SER A 30 1.20 -35.31 9.11
CA SER A 30 0.72 -34.71 10.35
C SER A 30 -0.81 -34.80 10.41
N ASN A 31 -1.34 -35.20 11.57
CA ASN A 31 -2.78 -35.22 11.83
C ASN A 31 -3.33 -33.83 12.21
N ASN A 32 -2.48 -32.82 12.33
CA ASN A 32 -2.91 -31.46 12.67
C ASN A 32 -3.45 -30.74 11.42
N GLU A 33 -4.75 -30.43 11.42
CA GLU A 33 -5.42 -29.72 10.33
C GLU A 33 -4.76 -28.38 10.01
N ILE A 34 -4.36 -27.63 11.04
CA ILE A 34 -3.67 -26.34 10.90
C ILE A 34 -2.39 -26.49 10.07
N TRP A 35 -1.60 -27.54 10.35
CA TRP A 35 -0.36 -27.79 9.60
C TRP A 35 -0.62 -28.12 8.14
N ASN A 36 -1.65 -28.92 7.87
CA ASN A 36 -2.01 -29.31 6.49
C ASN A 36 -2.50 -28.11 5.66
N ILE A 37 -3.24 -27.17 6.27
CA ILE A 37 -3.65 -25.93 5.61
C ILE A 37 -2.43 -25.05 5.28
N PHE A 38 -1.53 -24.85 6.25
CA PHE A 38 -0.32 -24.03 6.04
C PHE A 38 0.62 -24.65 4.98
N PHE A 39 0.84 -25.96 5.04
CA PHE A 39 1.70 -26.67 4.09
C PHE A 39 1.10 -26.70 2.67
N GLY A 40 -0.22 -26.86 2.56
CA GLY A 40 -0.95 -26.72 1.30
C GLY A 40 -0.84 -25.32 0.69
N GLY A 41 -0.81 -24.29 1.55
CA GLY A 41 -0.67 -22.88 1.16
C GLY A 41 0.75 -22.34 1.05
N ARG A 42 1.81 -23.16 1.14
CA ARG A 42 3.21 -22.70 1.25
C ARG A 42 3.65 -21.65 0.21
N TYR A 43 3.25 -21.83 -1.05
CA TYR A 43 3.56 -20.88 -2.13
C TYR A 43 2.78 -19.57 -2.01
N ILE A 44 1.53 -19.63 -1.52
CA ILE A 44 0.71 -18.44 -1.28
C ILE A 44 1.34 -17.61 -0.17
N ILE A 45 1.76 -18.25 0.94
CA ILE A 45 2.39 -17.56 2.07
C ILE A 45 3.72 -16.92 1.65
N LEU A 46 4.52 -17.62 0.83
CA LEU A 46 5.77 -17.08 0.30
C LEU A 46 5.53 -15.83 -0.55
N LEU A 47 4.56 -15.89 -1.47
CA LEU A 47 4.21 -14.78 -2.34
C LEU A 47 3.62 -13.60 -1.53
N MET A 48 2.80 -13.89 -0.51
CA MET A 48 2.27 -12.89 0.41
C MET A 48 3.38 -12.18 1.20
N GLY A 49 4.39 -12.92 1.67
CA GLY A 49 5.54 -12.36 2.39
C GLY A 49 6.36 -11.41 1.51
N ILE A 50 6.69 -11.81 0.28
CA ILE A 50 7.46 -10.98 -0.67
C ILE A 50 6.71 -9.70 -1.03
N PHE A 51 5.42 -9.79 -1.37
CA PHE A 51 4.63 -8.60 -1.67
C PHE A 51 4.40 -7.71 -0.44
N SER A 52 4.32 -8.30 0.76
CA SER A 52 4.28 -7.53 2.00
C SER A 52 5.58 -6.76 2.23
N MET A 53 6.74 -7.37 2.00
CA MET A 53 8.03 -6.66 2.07
C MET A 53 8.12 -5.51 1.07
N TYR A 54 7.68 -5.72 -0.17
CA TYR A 54 7.64 -4.65 -1.18
C TYR A 54 6.74 -3.49 -0.77
N THR A 55 5.54 -3.78 -0.28
CA THR A 55 4.63 -2.72 0.19
C THR A 55 5.08 -2.06 1.49
N GLY A 56 5.75 -2.79 2.39
CA GLY A 56 6.38 -2.24 3.59
C GLY A 56 7.55 -1.30 3.27
N LEU A 57 8.33 -1.60 2.23
CA LEU A 57 9.35 -0.70 1.68
C LEU A 57 8.74 0.59 1.13
N ILE A 58 7.63 0.49 0.38
CA ILE A 58 6.92 1.67 -0.13
C ILE A 58 6.37 2.53 1.02
N TYR A 59 5.80 1.91 2.04
CA TYR A 59 5.32 2.64 3.22
C TYR A 59 6.46 3.13 4.13
N ASN A 60 7.68 2.64 3.92
CA ASN A 60 8.84 2.91 4.76
C ASN A 60 8.56 2.56 6.23
N ASP A 61 8.01 1.36 6.48
CA ASP A 61 7.66 0.89 7.83
C ASP A 61 8.29 -0.47 8.13
N ILE A 62 9.14 -0.50 9.16
CA ILE A 62 9.74 -1.69 9.78
C ILE A 62 9.32 -1.72 11.24
N PHE A 63 8.47 -2.67 11.63
CA PHE A 63 8.04 -2.83 13.03
C PHE A 63 7.54 -1.51 13.66
N SER A 64 6.79 -0.71 12.90
CA SER A 64 6.33 0.62 13.34
C SER A 64 7.45 1.65 13.54
N LYS A 65 8.58 1.50 12.83
CA LYS A 65 9.67 2.49 12.70
C LYS A 65 9.98 2.78 11.23
N SER A 66 10.23 4.05 10.91
CA SER A 66 10.68 4.48 9.58
C SER A 66 12.18 4.39 9.41
N MET A 67 12.63 4.06 8.20
CA MET A 67 14.05 4.11 7.84
C MET A 67 14.39 5.41 7.10
N ASN A 68 15.48 6.05 7.48
CA ASN A 68 16.04 7.18 6.74
C ASN A 68 17.18 6.72 5.83
N ILE A 69 16.83 6.28 4.61
CA ILE A 69 17.80 5.73 3.64
C ILE A 69 18.41 6.85 2.77
N PHE A 70 17.58 7.82 2.34
CA PHE A 70 17.99 8.85 1.38
C PHE A 70 18.10 10.28 1.96
N GLY A 71 17.79 10.46 3.25
CA GLY A 71 17.63 11.78 3.85
C GLY A 71 16.20 12.32 3.68
N SER A 72 15.64 12.93 4.72
CA SER A 72 14.33 13.57 4.63
C SER A 72 14.42 14.86 3.83
N ALA A 73 13.40 15.15 3.02
CA ALA A 73 13.29 16.41 2.27
C ALA A 73 12.76 17.57 3.14
N TRP A 74 12.45 17.29 4.40
CA TRP A 74 11.96 18.25 5.39
C TRP A 74 13.08 18.61 6.38
N LYS A 75 13.17 19.90 6.68
CA LYS A 75 14.14 20.44 7.65
C LYS A 75 13.44 21.28 8.69
N THR A 76 13.91 21.17 9.92
CA THR A 76 13.45 21.99 11.03
C THR A 76 14.34 23.22 11.11
N ASN A 77 13.79 24.40 10.81
CA ASN A 77 14.50 25.68 10.88
C ASN A 77 14.27 26.43 12.22
N TYR A 78 13.86 25.73 13.27
CA TYR A 78 13.62 26.30 14.59
C TYR A 78 14.88 26.20 15.47
N ASP A 79 15.13 27.24 16.28
CA ASP A 79 16.17 27.21 17.30
C ASP A 79 15.83 26.21 18.40
N GLU A 80 16.85 25.61 19.01
CA GLU A 80 16.71 24.58 20.05
C GLU A 80 15.86 25.06 21.24
N SER A 81 16.04 26.32 21.64
CA SER A 81 15.23 26.95 22.69
C SER A 81 13.74 27.03 22.35
N THR A 82 13.40 27.17 21.07
CA THR A 82 12.01 27.24 20.58
C THR A 82 11.39 25.85 20.50
N VAL A 83 12.20 24.83 20.22
CA VAL A 83 11.78 23.43 20.20
C VAL A 83 11.52 22.91 21.62
N GLU A 84 12.34 23.31 22.59
CA GLU A 84 12.15 22.91 24.00
C GLU A 84 11.01 23.65 24.68
N SER A 85 10.71 24.89 24.28
CA SER A 85 9.65 25.70 24.91
C SER A 85 8.25 25.39 24.40
N ASN A 86 8.11 24.79 23.22
CA ASN A 86 6.82 24.56 22.57
C ASN A 86 6.54 23.08 22.40
N ASP A 87 5.41 22.61 22.93
CA ASP A 87 4.94 21.23 22.74
C ASP A 87 4.52 20.95 21.28
N TYR A 88 4.16 21.99 20.52
CA TYR A 88 3.63 21.89 19.16
C TYR A 88 4.26 22.88 18.21
N LEU A 89 4.84 22.36 17.13
CA LEU A 89 5.41 23.14 16.04
C LEU A 89 4.91 22.59 14.71
N THR A 90 4.58 23.49 13.77
CA THR A 90 4.07 23.15 12.45
C THR A 90 5.04 23.65 11.38
N LEU A 91 5.47 22.75 10.49
CA LEU A 91 6.36 23.10 9.38
C LEU A 91 5.56 23.69 8.23
N ASN A 92 6.05 24.78 7.65
CA ASN A 92 5.38 25.44 6.53
C ASN A 92 5.90 24.93 5.18
N PRO A 93 5.09 24.23 4.37
CA PRO A 93 5.53 23.70 3.08
C PRO A 93 5.83 24.76 2.01
N ASN A 94 5.37 26.00 2.19
CA ASN A 94 5.66 27.12 1.28
C ASN A 94 6.95 27.87 1.69
N GLY A 95 7.47 27.62 2.89
CA GLY A 95 8.67 28.27 3.42
C GLY A 95 9.99 27.56 3.04
N SER A 96 11.02 27.77 3.85
CA SER A 96 12.33 27.11 3.75
C SER A 96 12.37 25.73 4.42
N ASP A 97 11.26 25.29 5.03
CA ASP A 97 11.18 24.03 5.80
C ASP A 97 11.09 22.80 4.90
N TYR A 98 10.72 22.98 3.62
CA TYR A 98 10.61 21.93 2.62
C TYR A 98 11.52 22.22 1.42
N GLU A 99 12.38 21.26 1.07
CA GLU A 99 13.33 21.40 -0.05
C GLU A 99 12.65 21.45 -1.42
N GLY A 100 11.38 21.07 -1.52
CA GLY A 100 10.63 21.07 -2.78
C GLY A 100 10.81 19.79 -3.60
N THR A 101 11.58 18.82 -3.11
CA THR A 101 11.86 17.54 -3.78
C THR A 101 11.14 16.40 -3.07
N PRO A 102 10.43 15.51 -3.80
CA PRO A 102 9.82 14.34 -3.19
C PRO A 102 10.87 13.31 -2.78
N TYR A 103 10.57 12.52 -1.74
CA TYR A 103 11.45 11.45 -1.29
C TYR A 103 11.65 10.41 -2.42
N PRO A 104 12.90 10.00 -2.73
CA PRO A 104 13.19 9.20 -3.92
C PRO A 104 12.49 7.83 -3.97
N PHE A 105 12.21 7.23 -2.81
CA PHE A 105 11.65 5.89 -2.74
C PHE A 105 10.76 5.68 -1.51
N GLY A 106 9.45 5.57 -1.73
CA GLY A 106 8.47 5.36 -0.66
C GLY A 106 8.06 6.65 0.04
N VAL A 107 7.62 6.52 1.30
CA VAL A 107 7.17 7.66 2.12
C VAL A 107 8.33 8.24 2.93
N ASP A 108 8.38 9.58 3.01
CA ASP A 108 9.40 10.28 3.79
C ASP A 108 9.33 9.88 5.29
N PRO A 109 10.46 9.48 5.91
CA PRO A 109 10.52 9.04 7.30
C PRO A 109 9.96 10.05 8.32
N ILE A 110 9.98 11.35 8.00
CA ILE A 110 9.51 12.39 8.92
C ILE A 110 8.00 12.27 9.20
N TRP A 111 7.22 11.74 8.25
CA TRP A 111 5.77 11.57 8.44
C TRP A 111 5.41 10.61 9.56
N GLN A 112 6.29 9.65 9.85
CA GLN A 112 6.13 8.72 10.96
C GLN A 112 6.62 9.30 12.30
N ARG A 113 7.55 10.27 12.27
CA ARG A 113 7.97 11.03 13.46
C ARG A 113 6.93 12.08 13.85
N CYS A 114 6.36 12.79 12.87
CA CYS A 114 5.25 13.73 13.05
C CYS A 114 3.94 13.04 13.45
N GLN A 115 3.85 11.72 13.31
CA GLN A 115 2.70 10.91 13.73
C GLN A 115 2.46 10.91 15.25
N LEU A 116 3.35 11.49 16.05
CA LEU A 116 3.13 11.69 17.49
C LEU A 116 1.93 12.60 17.79
N HIS A 117 1.42 13.39 16.83
CA HIS A 117 0.11 14.06 16.95
C HIS A 117 -0.80 13.81 15.74
N VAL A 118 -1.37 12.60 15.74
CA VAL A 118 -2.69 12.06 15.32
C VAL A 118 -3.51 12.70 14.16
N SER A 119 -3.47 13.99 13.83
CA SER A 119 -4.38 14.56 12.82
C SER A 119 -3.83 14.52 11.38
N ASP A 120 -2.61 15.00 11.12
CA ASP A 120 -2.24 15.34 9.73
C ASP A 120 -1.49 14.22 9.00
N GLY A 121 -0.66 13.45 9.71
CA GLY A 121 0.07 12.32 9.14
C GLY A 121 -0.83 11.13 8.85
N ILE A 122 -1.75 10.83 9.78
CA ILE A 122 -2.72 9.73 9.63
C ILE A 122 -3.71 10.04 8.52
N VAL A 123 -4.23 11.28 8.43
CA VAL A 123 -5.14 11.67 7.34
C VAL A 123 -4.47 11.53 5.98
N ARG A 124 -3.22 11.99 5.81
CA ARG A 124 -2.52 11.85 4.51
C ARG A 124 -2.16 10.41 4.15
N ILE A 125 -1.74 9.58 5.10
CA ILE A 125 -1.49 8.15 4.85
C ILE A 125 -2.80 7.42 4.57
N ASN A 126 -3.90 7.79 5.23
CA ASN A 126 -5.22 7.21 5.01
C ASN A 126 -5.79 7.60 3.64
N ASP A 127 -5.59 8.85 3.21
CA ASP A 127 -5.97 9.29 1.88
C ASP A 127 -5.11 8.58 0.82
N PHE A 128 -3.79 8.47 1.01
CA PHE A 128 -2.92 7.68 0.13
C PHE A 128 -3.32 6.20 0.03
N LYS A 129 -3.72 5.59 1.16
CA LYS A 129 -4.20 4.19 1.19
C LYS A 129 -5.51 4.00 0.43
N LYS A 130 -6.40 5.00 0.43
CA LYS A 130 -7.65 4.99 -0.37
C LYS A 130 -7.39 5.24 -1.86
N CYS A 131 -6.32 5.97 -2.20
CA CYS A 131 -5.88 6.18 -3.58
C CYS A 131 -5.38 4.89 -4.24
N MET A 132 -4.82 3.96 -3.47
CA MET A 132 -4.34 2.66 -3.96
C MET A 132 -5.51 1.73 -4.31
N LEU A 133 -5.92 1.86 -5.57
CA LEU A 133 -6.96 1.23 -6.40
C LEU A 133 -7.14 -0.30 -6.38
N CYS A 134 -6.73 -1.00 -5.31
CA CYS A 134 -6.79 -2.46 -5.26
C CYS A 134 -8.22 -3.02 -5.30
N ASN A 135 -9.20 -2.29 -4.75
CA ASN A 135 -10.60 -2.75 -4.71
C ASN A 135 -11.34 -2.64 -6.06
N TYR A 136 -10.87 -1.81 -6.99
CA TYR A 136 -11.54 -1.61 -8.28
C TYR A 136 -11.16 -2.70 -9.30
N GLY A 137 -9.88 -3.10 -9.32
CA GLY A 137 -9.39 -4.15 -10.23
C GLY A 137 -10.10 -5.49 -10.05
N SER A 138 -10.31 -5.92 -8.80
CA SER A 138 -10.94 -7.22 -8.51
C SER A 138 -12.38 -7.33 -8.99
N LYS A 139 -13.15 -6.22 -8.97
CA LYS A 139 -14.55 -6.21 -9.44
C LYS A 139 -14.65 -6.25 -10.96
N THR A 140 -13.70 -5.60 -11.64
CA THR A 140 -13.60 -5.59 -13.10
C THR A 140 -13.19 -6.97 -13.64
N MET A 141 -12.22 -7.63 -13.01
CA MET A 141 -11.75 -8.97 -13.42
C MET A 141 -12.84 -10.04 -13.29
N HIS A 142 -13.65 -9.99 -12.23
CA HIS A 142 -14.76 -10.93 -12.02
C HIS A 142 -15.84 -10.80 -13.10
N LYS A 143 -16.13 -9.57 -13.55
CA LYS A 143 -17.12 -9.31 -14.59
C LYS A 143 -16.62 -9.68 -15.99
N ILE A 144 -15.32 -9.48 -16.28
CA ILE A 144 -14.71 -9.95 -17.54
C ILE A 144 -14.78 -11.48 -17.65
N PHE A 145 -14.53 -12.20 -16.53
CA PHE A 145 -14.69 -13.64 -16.49
C PHE A 145 -16.15 -14.09 -16.74
N ALA A 146 -17.14 -13.29 -16.32
CA ALA A 146 -18.55 -13.54 -16.62
C ALA A 146 -18.90 -13.39 -18.11
N ILE A 147 -18.21 -12.51 -18.87
CA ILE A 147 -18.37 -12.40 -20.33
C ILE A 147 -17.91 -13.67 -21.05
N PHE A 148 -16.73 -14.19 -20.65
CA PHE A 148 -16.18 -15.43 -21.20
C PHE A 148 -17.11 -16.63 -20.94
N ARG A 149 -17.86 -16.61 -19.82
CA ARG A 149 -18.84 -17.64 -19.49
C ARG A 149 -20.18 -17.49 -20.23
N ASN A 150 -20.64 -16.26 -20.47
CA ASN A 150 -21.95 -15.96 -21.08
C ASN A 150 -21.91 -15.70 -22.60
N SER A 151 -20.85 -16.10 -23.31
CA SER A 151 -20.67 -15.84 -24.75
C SER A 151 -21.73 -16.49 -25.69
N LYS A 152 -22.74 -17.18 -25.15
CA LYS A 152 -23.84 -17.80 -25.91
C LYS A 152 -25.07 -16.89 -26.07
N GLN A 153 -25.12 -15.71 -25.44
CA GLN A 153 -26.23 -14.76 -25.56
C GLN A 153 -25.72 -13.33 -25.80
N PRO A 154 -25.48 -12.92 -27.06
CA PRO A 154 -24.89 -11.62 -27.37
C PRO A 154 -25.77 -10.43 -26.96
N MET A 155 -27.10 -10.65 -26.87
CA MET A 155 -28.06 -9.63 -26.47
C MET A 155 -27.80 -9.08 -25.06
N ASN A 156 -27.57 -9.98 -24.09
CA ASN A 156 -27.32 -9.58 -22.70
C ASN A 156 -25.96 -8.89 -22.53
N ILE A 157 -24.99 -9.20 -23.41
CA ILE A 157 -23.69 -8.53 -23.40
C ILE A 157 -23.87 -7.06 -23.82
N LEU A 158 -24.66 -6.80 -24.86
CA LEU A 158 -24.83 -5.44 -25.37
C LEU A 158 -25.72 -4.57 -24.47
N PHE A 159 -26.81 -5.14 -23.93
CA PHE A 159 -27.81 -4.36 -23.19
C PHE A 159 -27.61 -4.31 -21.67
N ASP A 160 -26.98 -5.32 -21.06
CA ASP A 160 -26.73 -5.30 -19.61
C ASP A 160 -25.25 -4.99 -19.30
N PHE A 161 -24.32 -5.68 -19.96
CA PHE A 161 -22.91 -5.61 -19.60
C PHE A 161 -22.22 -4.32 -20.07
N VAL A 162 -22.36 -3.96 -21.35
CA VAL A 162 -21.73 -2.76 -21.92
C VAL A 162 -22.14 -1.47 -21.19
N PRO A 163 -23.44 -1.17 -20.99
CA PRO A 163 -23.83 0.06 -20.28
C PRO A 163 -23.41 0.03 -18.81
N GLN A 164 -23.46 -1.13 -18.13
CA GLN A 164 -23.01 -1.23 -16.74
C GLN A 164 -21.50 -1.02 -16.60
N MET A 165 -20.69 -1.56 -17.53
CA MET A 165 -19.24 -1.34 -17.55
C MET A 165 -18.88 0.09 -17.91
N LEU A 166 -19.55 0.67 -18.90
CA LEU A 166 -19.32 2.06 -19.30
C LEU A 166 -19.63 3.00 -18.15
N PHE A 167 -20.77 2.84 -17.49
CA PHE A 167 -21.15 3.64 -16.32
C PHE A 167 -20.12 3.54 -15.18
N LEU A 168 -19.71 2.31 -14.83
CA LEU A 168 -18.74 2.09 -13.76
C LEU A 168 -17.35 2.66 -14.15
N CYS A 169 -16.88 2.40 -15.36
CA CYS A 169 -15.62 2.94 -15.85
C CYS A 169 -15.62 4.46 -15.87
N CYS A 170 -16.67 5.12 -16.37
CA CYS A 170 -16.75 6.56 -16.39
C CYS A 170 -16.68 7.16 -14.98
N LEU A 171 -17.44 6.66 -14.01
CA LEU A 171 -17.42 7.20 -12.65
C LEU A 171 -16.08 6.98 -11.94
N PHE A 172 -15.57 5.75 -11.98
CA PHE A 172 -14.36 5.40 -11.24
C PHE A 172 -13.09 5.92 -11.94
N LEU A 173 -12.97 5.84 -13.27
CA LEU A 173 -11.84 6.42 -13.98
C LEU A 173 -11.82 7.94 -13.83
N TYR A 174 -12.98 8.60 -13.81
CA TYR A 174 -13.05 10.03 -13.53
C TYR A 174 -12.52 10.36 -12.13
N MET A 175 -12.92 9.61 -11.10
CA MET A 175 -12.41 9.80 -9.74
C MET A 175 -10.88 9.64 -9.68
N VAL A 176 -10.35 8.59 -10.32
CA VAL A 176 -8.91 8.33 -10.39
C VAL A 176 -8.18 9.43 -11.14
N PHE A 177 -8.73 9.88 -12.26
CA PHE A 177 -8.20 10.98 -13.04
C PHE A 177 -8.13 12.27 -12.20
N MET A 178 -9.21 12.62 -11.50
CA MET A 178 -9.26 13.81 -10.64
C MET A 178 -8.24 13.74 -9.49
N MET A 179 -7.98 12.55 -8.97
CA MET A 179 -6.97 12.32 -7.94
C MET A 179 -5.55 12.59 -8.47
N PHE A 180 -5.18 12.04 -9.63
CA PHE A 180 -3.90 12.36 -10.27
C PHE A 180 -3.81 13.84 -10.68
N TYR A 181 -4.88 14.40 -11.24
CA TYR A 181 -4.94 15.81 -11.58
C TYR A 181 -4.68 16.71 -10.37
N LYS A 182 -5.29 16.39 -9.22
CA LYS A 182 -5.03 17.11 -7.97
C LYS A 182 -3.56 17.04 -7.57
N PHE A 183 -2.93 15.85 -7.65
CA PHE A 183 -1.52 15.68 -7.30
C PHE A 183 -0.55 16.46 -8.19
N PHE A 184 -0.86 16.61 -9.47
CA PHE A 184 0.01 17.36 -10.40
C PHE A 184 -0.26 18.86 -10.40
N LYS A 185 -1.51 19.29 -10.18
CA LYS A 185 -1.88 20.70 -10.34
C LYS A 185 -1.68 21.53 -9.07
N TYR A 186 -1.98 20.97 -7.90
CA TYR A 186 -1.93 21.72 -6.64
C TYR A 186 -0.68 21.36 -5.86
N SER A 187 0.09 22.37 -5.47
CA SER A 187 1.26 22.23 -4.62
C SER A 187 1.30 23.39 -3.62
N ALA A 188 2.04 23.26 -2.52
CA ALA A 188 2.11 24.34 -1.52
C ALA A 188 2.62 25.69 -2.07
N ARG A 189 3.29 25.68 -3.22
CA ARG A 189 3.78 26.88 -3.93
C ARG A 189 2.83 27.39 -5.03
N ASN A 190 1.84 26.61 -5.47
CA ASN A 190 0.94 26.91 -6.61
C ASN A 190 -0.53 26.57 -6.33
#